data_AF-A0A3D3I6U3-F1
#
_entry.id   AF-A0A3D3I6U3-F1
#
_cell.length_a   1.000
_cell.length_b   1.000
_cell.length_c   1.000
_cell.angle_alpha   90.00
_cell.angle_beta   90.00
_cell.angle_gamma   90.00
#
_symmetry.space_group_name_H-M   'P 1'
#
loop_
_entity.id
_entity.type
_entity.pdbx_description
1 polymer ?
#
loop_
_entity_poly.entity_id
_entity_poly.type
_entity_poly.pdbx_seq_one_letter_code
_entity_poly.pdbx_strand_id
1 'polypeptide(L)'
;MPAKILDMKLTARNTHRDIAYFYVGLIIAFAFSGIFLNHRRTLNPRRYTHDTKEIQITPLTKEQVSDAFIAQFTSEQNIEDELRRFQATEEELVISYASNDVKINLATGEGNIITYRTIPLLGQMTILHQDTSNWWIYYSDFFGAAMLVIAFTGMFIEKGKNSFRSRGFKLALLGIIFPLIFLFLLS
;
A
#
# COMPACT_ATOMS: atom_id res chain seq x y z
N MET A 1 -38.81 8.13 -33.23
CA MET A 1 -38.78 6.65 -33.14
C MET A 1 -38.51 6.30 -31.68
N PRO A 2 -39.38 5.53 -31.00
CA PRO A 2 -39.10 5.13 -29.62
C PRO A 2 -37.90 4.18 -29.61
N ALA A 3 -36.92 4.45 -28.76
CA ALA A 3 -35.79 3.57 -28.53
C ALA A 3 -36.32 2.21 -28.07
N LYS A 4 -36.08 1.17 -28.88
CA LYS A 4 -36.34 -0.21 -28.51
C LYS A 4 -35.40 -0.51 -27.33
N ILE A 5 -35.93 -0.49 -26.10
CA ILE A 5 -35.20 -1.00 -24.94
C ILE A 5 -34.97 -2.49 -25.25
N LEU A 6 -33.73 -2.83 -25.59
CA LEU A 6 -33.35 -4.18 -25.94
C LEU A 6 -33.39 -5.00 -24.65
N ASP A 7 -34.44 -5.80 -24.48
CA ASP A 7 -34.61 -6.66 -23.32
C ASP A 7 -33.54 -7.77 -23.38
N MET A 8 -32.37 -7.49 -22.82
CA MET A 8 -31.20 -8.36 -22.92
C MET A 8 -31.35 -9.50 -21.91
N LYS A 9 -31.70 -10.69 -22.40
CA LYS A 9 -31.78 -11.90 -21.58
C LYS A 9 -30.46 -12.14 -20.84
N LEU A 10 -30.53 -12.20 -19.51
CA LEU A 10 -29.38 -12.53 -18.67
C LEU A 10 -28.88 -13.94 -18.99
N THR A 11 -27.60 -14.05 -19.31
CA THR A 11 -26.89 -15.32 -19.51
C THR A 11 -25.65 -15.32 -18.64
N ALA A 12 -25.19 -16.50 -18.20
CA ALA A 12 -23.96 -16.61 -17.40
C ALA A 12 -22.77 -15.88 -18.04
N ARG A 13 -22.66 -15.92 -19.37
CA ARG A 13 -21.61 -15.23 -20.13
C ARG A 13 -21.72 -13.71 -20.07
N ASN A 14 -22.90 -13.17 -20.34
CA ASN A 14 -23.09 -11.71 -20.34
C ASN A 14 -22.99 -11.16 -18.92
N THR A 15 -23.59 -11.84 -17.95
CA THR A 15 -23.50 -11.48 -16.53
C THR A 15 -22.06 -11.52 -16.03
N HIS A 16 -21.30 -12.60 -16.30
CA HIS A 16 -19.89 -12.65 -15.94
C HIS A 16 -19.09 -11.51 -16.57
N ARG A 17 -19.28 -11.25 -17.87
CA ARG A 17 -18.58 -10.19 -18.60
C ARG A 17 -18.83 -8.81 -17.95
N ASP A 18 -20.09 -8.48 -17.69
CA ASP A 18 -20.45 -7.15 -17.19
C ASP A 18 -19.93 -6.95 -15.75
N ILE A 19 -20.01 -8.00 -14.92
CA ILE A 19 -19.40 -8.01 -13.58
C ILE A 19 -17.87 -7.90 -13.69
N ALA A 20 -17.23 -8.62 -14.60
CA ALA A 20 -15.78 -8.58 -14.79
C ALA A 20 -15.29 -7.19 -15.25
N TYR A 21 -16.05 -6.47 -16.08
CA TYR A 21 -15.71 -5.10 -16.46
C TYR A 21 -15.75 -4.12 -15.30
N PHE A 22 -16.66 -4.31 -14.34
CA PHE A 22 -16.64 -3.52 -13.11
C PHE A 22 -15.36 -3.78 -12.31
N TYR A 23 -14.96 -5.05 -12.16
CA TYR A 23 -13.79 -5.40 -11.36
C TYR A 23 -12.44 -5.13 -12.05
N VAL A 24 -12.39 -5.03 -13.37
CA VAL A 24 -11.10 -4.86 -14.08
C VAL A 24 -10.34 -3.60 -13.63
N GLY A 25 -11.05 -2.50 -13.39
CA GLY A 25 -10.44 -1.26 -12.89
C GLY A 25 -9.84 -1.44 -11.50
N LEU A 26 -10.56 -2.14 -10.62
CA LEU A 26 -10.09 -2.46 -9.27
C LEU A 26 -8.86 -3.39 -9.31
N ILE A 27 -8.90 -4.44 -10.15
CA ILE A 27 -7.78 -5.37 -10.32
C ILE A 27 -6.52 -4.65 -10.77
N ILE A 28 -6.64 -3.77 -11.77
CA ILE A 28 -5.50 -2.99 -12.29
C ILE A 28 -4.92 -2.09 -11.18
N ALA A 29 -5.77 -1.37 -10.44
CA ALA A 29 -5.33 -0.50 -9.35
C ALA A 29 -4.59 -1.27 -8.24
N PHE A 30 -5.12 -2.43 -7.84
CA PHE A 30 -4.49 -3.29 -6.83
C PHE A 30 -3.18 -3.94 -7.34
N ALA A 31 -3.13 -4.32 -8.61
CA ALA A 31 -1.90 -4.85 -9.22
C ALA A 31 -0.79 -3.80 -9.27
N PHE A 32 -1.10 -2.56 -9.69
CA PHE A 32 -0.13 -1.47 -9.68
C PHE A 32 0.39 -1.18 -8.27
N SER A 33 -0.51 -1.01 -7.29
CA SER A 33 -0.10 -0.75 -5.90
C SER A 33 0.78 -1.88 -5.33
N GLY A 34 0.48 -3.15 -5.63
CA GLY A 34 1.32 -4.28 -5.23
C GLY A 34 2.73 -4.23 -5.82
N ILE A 35 2.87 -3.87 -7.10
CA ILE A 35 4.18 -3.72 -7.76
C ILE A 35 5.02 -2.66 -7.05
N PHE A 36 4.46 -1.47 -6.81
CA PHE A 36 5.18 -0.39 -6.14
C PHE A 36 5.50 -0.72 -4.67
N LEU A 37 4.59 -1.41 -3.99
CA LEU A 37 4.82 -1.88 -2.63
C LEU A 37 5.99 -2.88 -2.53
N ASN A 38 6.18 -3.73 -3.54
CA ASN A 38 7.32 -4.65 -3.60
C ASN A 38 8.66 -3.91 -3.74
N HIS A 39 8.68 -2.73 -4.38
CA HIS A 39 9.89 -1.91 -4.57
C HIS A 39 10.16 -0.93 -3.42
N ARG A 40 9.42 -1.01 -2.30
CA ARG A 40 9.51 -0.06 -1.17
C ARG A 40 10.89 0.13 -0.54
N ARG A 41 11.81 -0.83 -0.75
CA ARG A 41 13.19 -0.74 -0.26
C ARG A 41 14.05 0.20 -1.10
N THR A 42 13.78 0.31 -2.40
CA THR A 42 14.57 1.15 -3.33
C THR A 42 13.89 2.47 -3.64
N LEU A 43 12.55 2.48 -3.68
CA LEU A 43 11.73 3.67 -3.89
C LEU A 43 10.63 3.68 -2.83
N ASN A 44 10.48 4.75 -2.05
CA ASN A 44 9.35 4.85 -1.13
C ASN A 44 8.07 5.17 -1.93
N PRO A 45 7.12 4.22 -2.10
CA PRO A 45 5.94 4.44 -2.93
C PRO A 45 4.88 5.31 -2.23
N ARG A 46 5.02 5.53 -0.92
CA ARG A 46 4.03 6.25 -0.11
C ARG A 46 4.27 7.75 -0.14
N ARG A 47 5.52 8.18 0.00
CA ARG A 47 5.88 9.58 0.26
C ARG A 47 7.17 9.99 -0.43
N TYR A 48 7.29 11.28 -0.73
CA TYR A 48 8.50 11.92 -1.22
C TYR A 48 8.94 13.03 -0.25
N THR A 49 10.23 13.34 -0.25
CA THR A 49 10.78 14.47 0.51
C THR A 49 10.29 15.77 -0.12
N HIS A 50 9.50 16.54 0.62
CA HIS A 50 8.97 17.82 0.18
C HIS A 50 9.90 18.97 0.56
N ASP A 51 10.44 18.94 1.78
CA ASP A 51 11.29 19.99 2.31
C ASP A 51 12.33 19.42 3.28
N THR A 52 13.45 20.11 3.42
CA THR A 52 14.49 19.80 4.42
C THR A 52 14.95 21.11 5.05
N LYS A 53 14.69 21.26 6.34
CA LYS A 53 15.08 22.43 7.13
C LYS A 53 16.23 22.05 8.07
N GLU A 54 17.38 22.67 7.86
CA GLU A 54 18.51 22.57 8.79
C GLU A 54 18.16 23.25 10.12
N ILE A 55 18.57 22.63 11.22
CA ILE A 55 18.38 23.13 12.58
C ILE A 55 19.68 22.99 13.37
N GLN A 56 19.83 23.86 14.35
CA GLN A 56 20.92 23.81 15.31
C GLN A 56 20.33 23.86 16.71
N ILE A 57 20.65 22.87 17.53
CA ILE A 57 20.30 22.85 18.95
C ILE A 57 21.56 22.89 19.81
N THR A 58 21.36 23.06 21.11
CA THR A 58 22.46 22.92 22.07
C THR A 58 22.84 21.44 22.14
N PRO A 59 24.13 21.09 22.03
CA PRO A 59 24.59 19.71 22.22
C PRO A 59 24.11 19.15 23.56
N LEU A 60 23.69 17.89 23.55
CA LEU A 60 23.21 17.19 24.74
C LEU A 60 23.62 15.72 24.68
N THR A 61 23.66 15.05 25.81
CA THR A 61 23.90 13.60 25.85
C THR A 61 22.58 12.84 25.72
N LYS A 62 22.68 11.56 25.38
CA LYS A 62 21.54 10.66 25.27
C LYS A 62 20.66 10.63 26.51
N GLU A 63 21.25 10.71 27.70
CA GLU A 63 20.53 10.68 29.00
C GLU A 63 19.62 11.90 29.18
N GLN A 64 19.88 12.98 28.45
CA GLN A 64 19.07 14.20 28.50
C GLN A 64 17.87 14.13 27.55
N VAL A 65 17.83 13.16 26.62
CA VAL A 65 16.69 12.93 25.74
C VAL A 65 15.57 12.23 26.52
N SER A 66 14.63 13.02 27.02
CA SER A 66 13.42 12.57 27.71
C SER A 66 12.16 12.95 26.93
N ASP A 67 11.01 12.35 27.28
CA ASP A 67 9.71 12.74 26.70
C ASP A 67 9.44 14.25 26.84
N ALA A 68 9.85 14.86 27.96
CA ALA A 68 9.73 16.29 28.21
C ALA A 68 10.59 17.11 27.23
N PHE A 69 11.83 16.68 26.98
CA PHE A 69 12.70 17.30 25.98
C PHE A 69 12.07 17.21 24.59
N ILE A 70 11.54 16.05 24.20
CA ILE A 70 10.92 15.86 22.88
C ILE A 70 9.67 16.75 22.74
N ALA A 71 8.84 16.85 23.77
CA ALA A 71 7.67 17.72 23.77
C ALA A 71 8.06 19.20 23.62
N GLN A 72 9.08 19.65 24.36
CA GLN A 72 9.61 21.00 24.26
C GLN A 72 10.20 21.28 22.88
N PHE A 73 11.07 20.39 22.39
CA PHE A 73 11.67 20.48 21.05
C PHE A 73 10.61 20.58 19.96
N THR A 74 9.57 19.73 20.02
CA THR A 74 8.45 19.74 19.06
C THR A 74 7.75 21.09 19.04
N SER A 75 7.50 21.68 20.22
CA SER A 75 6.89 23.00 20.35
C SER A 75 7.81 24.12 19.86
N GLU A 76 9.09 24.10 20.21
CA GLU A 76 10.07 25.13 19.81
C GLU A 76 10.28 25.17 18.30
N GLN A 77 10.30 24.00 17.66
CA GLN A 77 10.44 23.89 16.21
C GLN A 77 9.12 24.12 15.46
N ASN A 78 8.01 24.37 16.16
CA ASN A 78 6.66 24.53 15.61
C ASN A 78 6.24 23.35 14.71
N ILE A 79 6.51 22.12 15.16
CA ILE A 79 6.13 20.91 14.42
C ILE A 79 4.69 20.54 14.80
N GLU A 80 3.73 20.93 13.96
CA GLU A 80 2.31 20.55 14.08
C GLU A 80 2.07 19.16 13.46
N ASP A 81 2.63 18.12 14.08
CA ASP A 81 2.55 16.74 13.58
C ASP A 81 2.45 15.73 14.72
N GLU A 82 1.88 14.56 14.42
CA GLU A 82 1.71 13.49 15.41
C GLU A 82 3.04 12.78 15.66
N LEU A 83 3.56 12.87 16.89
CA LEU A 83 4.74 12.13 17.31
C LEU A 83 4.45 10.62 17.29
N ARG A 84 5.27 9.85 16.58
CA ARG A 84 5.14 8.38 16.53
C ARG A 84 6.11 7.70 17.49
N ARG A 85 7.37 8.12 17.44
CA ARG A 85 8.46 7.54 18.26
C ARG A 85 9.70 8.43 18.18
N PHE A 86 10.60 8.25 19.12
CA PHE A 86 11.95 8.75 19.03
C PHE A 86 12.93 7.70 19.54
N GLN A 87 14.18 7.82 19.11
CA GLN A 87 15.29 6.99 19.57
C GLN A 87 16.55 7.84 19.63
N ALA A 88 17.28 7.74 20.74
CA ALA A 88 18.58 8.37 20.91
C ALA A 88 19.68 7.31 21.05
N THR A 89 20.77 7.49 20.33
CA THR A 89 22.05 6.80 20.52
C THR A 89 23.04 7.77 21.18
N GLU A 90 24.30 7.36 21.37
CA GLU A 90 25.35 8.28 21.87
C GLU A 90 25.65 9.42 20.88
N GLU A 91 25.38 9.21 19.60
CA GLU A 91 25.77 10.12 18.52
C GLU A 91 24.57 10.85 17.90
N GLU A 92 23.40 10.19 17.80
CA GLU A 92 22.27 10.68 17.02
C GLU A 92 20.95 10.58 17.78
N LEU A 93 20.13 11.62 17.67
CA LEU A 93 18.72 11.61 18.00
C LEU A 93 17.88 11.56 16.73
N VAL A 94 17.04 10.53 16.61
CA VAL A 94 16.05 10.39 15.54
C VAL A 94 14.65 10.51 16.13
N ILE A 95 13.85 11.45 15.63
CA ILE A 95 12.45 11.63 16.00
C ILE A 95 11.60 11.39 14.75
N SER A 96 10.62 10.51 14.85
CA SER A 96 9.67 10.24 13.78
C SER A 96 8.29 10.75 14.15
N TYR A 97 7.76 11.61 13.29
CA TYR A 97 6.38 12.07 13.29
C TYR A 97 5.60 11.39 12.13
N ALA A 98 4.32 11.73 11.94
CA ALA A 98 3.53 11.13 10.87
C ALA A 98 3.99 11.58 9.47
N SER A 99 4.34 12.86 9.32
CA SER A 99 4.77 13.50 8.08
C SER A 99 6.19 14.11 8.16
N ASN A 100 6.80 14.17 9.33
CA ASN A 100 8.16 14.70 9.52
C ASN A 100 9.09 13.63 10.11
N ASP A 101 10.36 13.62 9.73
CA ASP A 101 11.42 12.93 10.46
C ASP A 101 12.51 13.95 10.82
N VAL A 102 13.04 13.86 12.04
CA VAL A 102 14.11 14.72 12.53
C VAL A 102 15.32 13.87 12.85
N LYS A 103 16.49 14.32 12.41
CA LYS A 103 17.78 13.70 12.75
C LYS A 103 18.73 14.76 13.26
N ILE A 104 19.31 14.55 14.43
CA ILE A 104 20.21 15.49 15.09
C ILE A 104 21.45 14.76 15.56
N ASN A 105 22.63 15.29 15.25
CA ASN A 105 23.88 14.89 15.89
C ASN A 105 23.93 15.48 17.30
N LEU A 106 24.02 14.62 18.32
CA LEU A 106 23.96 15.02 19.72
C LEU A 106 25.22 15.78 20.19
N ALA A 107 26.38 15.47 19.60
CA ALA A 107 27.65 16.09 19.95
C ALA A 107 27.81 17.51 19.36
N THR A 108 27.32 17.73 18.14
CA THR A 108 27.41 19.05 17.46
C THR A 108 26.15 19.87 17.61
N GLY A 109 25.00 19.24 17.86
CA GLY A 109 23.67 19.85 17.85
C GLY A 109 23.12 20.14 16.45
N GLU A 110 23.85 19.80 15.38
CA GLU A 110 23.41 19.97 14.00
C GLU A 110 22.36 18.93 13.65
N GLY A 111 21.28 19.34 12.98
CA GLY A 111 20.24 18.41 12.57
C GLY A 111 19.41 18.90 11.40
N ASN A 112 18.48 18.04 10.98
CA ASN A 112 17.58 18.30 9.88
C ASN A 112 16.17 17.86 10.24
N ILE A 113 15.20 18.70 9.93
CA ILE A 113 13.78 18.36 9.88
C ILE A 113 13.44 18.08 8.43
N ILE A 114 13.07 16.83 8.12
CA ILE A 114 12.70 16.37 6.79
C ILE A 114 11.18 16.24 6.75
N THR A 115 10.54 17.08 5.94
CA THR A 115 9.09 17.07 5.74
C THR A 115 8.75 16.21 4.53
N TYR A 116 7.84 15.27 4.70
CA TYR A 116 7.35 14.40 3.65
C TYR A 116 5.94 14.78 3.19
N ARG A 117 5.65 14.52 1.92
CA ARG A 117 4.28 14.52 1.39
C ARG A 117 3.94 13.20 0.74
N THR A 118 2.69 12.79 0.88
CA THR A 118 2.17 11.59 0.21
C THR A 118 2.17 11.80 -1.30
N ILE A 119 2.65 10.81 -2.05
CA ILE A 119 2.61 10.85 -3.51
C ILE A 119 1.14 10.78 -3.94
N PRO A 120 0.61 11.75 -4.71
CA PRO A 120 -0.76 11.72 -5.19
C PRO A 120 -1.04 10.43 -5.96
N LEU A 121 -2.20 9.82 -5.74
CA LEU A 121 -2.61 8.53 -6.29
C LEU A 121 -1.76 7.35 -5.82
N LEU A 122 -0.47 7.31 -6.15
CA LEU A 122 0.39 6.16 -5.86
C LEU A 122 0.54 5.90 -4.36
N GLY A 123 0.79 6.96 -3.59
CA GLY A 123 0.94 6.85 -2.15
C GLY A 123 -0.35 6.45 -1.45
N GLN A 124 -1.47 7.03 -1.90
CA GLN A 124 -2.81 6.70 -1.41
C GLN A 124 -3.16 5.23 -1.71
N MET A 125 -2.98 4.77 -2.96
CA MET A 125 -3.22 3.38 -3.32
C MET A 125 -2.34 2.42 -2.51
N THR A 126 -1.08 2.77 -2.24
CA THR A 126 -0.17 1.93 -1.46
C THR A 126 -0.53 1.89 0.02
N ILE A 127 -1.00 3.00 0.59
CA ILE A 127 -1.50 3.06 1.97
C ILE A 127 -2.74 2.16 2.08
N LEU A 128 -3.70 2.32 1.16
CA LEU A 128 -4.91 1.52 1.10
C LEU A 128 -4.61 0.03 0.89
N HIS A 129 -3.60 -0.34 0.09
CA HIS A 129 -3.23 -1.74 -0.12
C HIS A 129 -2.80 -2.47 1.16
N GLN A 130 -2.37 -1.74 2.19
CA GLN A 130 -1.93 -2.30 3.48
C GLN A 130 -2.76 -1.81 4.67
N ASP A 131 -3.89 -1.13 4.42
CA ASP A 131 -4.74 -0.62 5.48
C ASP A 131 -5.45 -1.78 6.19
N THR A 132 -5.48 -1.72 7.51
CA THR A 132 -6.12 -2.71 8.39
C THR A 132 -7.23 -2.08 9.22
N SER A 133 -7.74 -0.91 8.81
CA SER A 133 -8.93 -0.30 9.41
C SER A 133 -10.16 -1.19 9.22
N ASN A 134 -11.06 -1.23 10.20
CA ASN A 134 -12.24 -2.13 10.17
C ASN A 134 -13.06 -1.97 8.88
N TRP A 135 -13.31 -0.73 8.46
CA TRP A 135 -14.04 -0.46 7.21
C TRP A 135 -13.31 -0.97 5.98
N TRP A 136 -11.99 -0.81 5.94
CA TRP A 136 -11.19 -1.29 4.83
C TRP A 136 -11.11 -2.81 4.78
N ILE A 137 -11.08 -3.49 5.92
CA ILE A 137 -11.17 -4.95 6.00
C ILE A 137 -12.48 -5.44 5.37
N TYR A 138 -13.63 -4.88 5.74
CA TYR A 138 -14.90 -5.25 5.14
C TYR A 138 -14.93 -5.03 3.62
N TYR A 139 -14.40 -3.89 3.17
CA TYR A 139 -14.25 -3.61 1.73
C TYR A 139 -13.36 -4.65 1.04
N SER A 140 -12.21 -4.97 1.64
CA SER A 140 -11.23 -5.92 1.09
C SER A 140 -11.76 -7.34 1.04
N ASP A 141 -12.50 -7.78 2.05
CA ASP A 141 -13.15 -9.10 2.08
C ASP A 141 -14.22 -9.21 0.99
N PHE A 142 -15.04 -8.18 0.82
CA PHE A 142 -16.03 -8.13 -0.26
C PHE A 142 -15.36 -8.18 -1.63
N PHE A 143 -14.30 -7.39 -1.83
CA PHE A 143 -13.53 -7.39 -3.08
C PHE A 143 -12.88 -8.77 -3.32
N GLY A 144 -12.29 -9.40 -2.30
CA GLY A 144 -11.73 -10.74 -2.37
C GLY A 144 -12.78 -11.81 -2.71
N ALA A 145 -13.95 -11.76 -2.08
CA ALA A 145 -15.07 -12.64 -2.41
C ALA A 145 -15.53 -12.46 -3.85
N ALA A 146 -15.61 -11.21 -4.33
CA ALA A 146 -15.94 -10.93 -5.72
C ALA A 146 -14.88 -11.44 -6.70
N MET A 147 -13.59 -11.31 -6.36
CA MET A 147 -12.48 -11.89 -7.14
C MET A 147 -12.61 -13.40 -7.27
N LEU A 148 -12.99 -14.09 -6.18
CA LEU A 148 -13.30 -15.52 -6.24
C LEU A 148 -14.50 -15.79 -7.16
N VAL A 149 -15.60 -15.04 -7.04
CA VAL A 149 -16.78 -15.22 -7.89
C VAL A 149 -16.43 -15.08 -9.37
N ILE A 150 -15.68 -14.05 -9.78
CA ILE A 150 -15.27 -13.90 -11.18
C ILE A 150 -14.32 -15.02 -11.61
N ALA A 151 -13.36 -15.43 -10.76
CA ALA A 151 -12.46 -16.53 -11.08
C ALA A 151 -13.23 -17.84 -11.30
N PHE A 152 -14.16 -18.17 -10.39
CA PHE A 152 -14.98 -19.37 -10.47
C PHE A 152 -15.93 -19.37 -11.66
N THR A 153 -16.68 -18.29 -11.85
CA THR A 153 -17.64 -18.20 -12.96
C THR A 153 -16.93 -18.19 -14.32
N GLY A 154 -15.75 -17.58 -14.41
CA GLY A 154 -14.91 -17.54 -15.61
C GLY A 154 -14.52 -18.94 -16.12
N MET A 155 -14.34 -19.92 -15.23
CA MET A 155 -14.01 -21.30 -15.61
C MET A 155 -15.08 -21.98 -16.47
N PHE A 156 -16.34 -21.53 -16.39
CA PHE A 156 -17.47 -22.19 -17.05
C PHE A 156 -17.97 -21.46 -18.30
N ILE A 157 -17.34 -20.34 -18.69
CA ILE A 157 -17.76 -19.55 -19.84
C ILE A 157 -17.42 -20.25 -21.17
N GLU A 158 -16.21 -20.79 -21.30
CA GLU A 158 -15.71 -21.39 -22.54
C GLU A 158 -16.03 -22.89 -22.61
N LYS A 159 -16.39 -23.38 -23.82
CA LYS A 159 -16.80 -24.78 -24.06
C LYS A 159 -15.85 -25.49 -25.03
N GLY A 160 -15.95 -26.82 -25.09
CA GLY A 160 -15.14 -27.63 -26.01
C GLY A 160 -13.67 -27.72 -25.60
N LYS A 161 -12.76 -27.72 -26.59
CA LYS A 161 -11.31 -27.94 -26.38
C LYS A 161 -10.64 -26.90 -25.47
N ASN A 162 -11.18 -25.68 -25.44
CA ASN A 162 -10.69 -24.56 -24.63
C ASN A 162 -11.39 -24.45 -23.26
N SER A 163 -12.28 -25.38 -22.93
CA SER A 163 -12.97 -25.40 -21.63
C SER A 163 -12.02 -25.67 -20.48
N PHE A 164 -12.47 -25.32 -19.27
CA PHE A 164 -11.73 -25.62 -18.04
C PHE A 164 -11.43 -27.11 -17.86
N ARG A 165 -12.40 -27.98 -18.13
CA ARG A 165 -12.26 -29.44 -18.00
C ARG A 165 -11.22 -30.06 -18.94
N SER A 166 -10.90 -29.41 -20.06
CA SER A 166 -9.96 -29.91 -21.07
C SER A 166 -8.54 -29.36 -20.83
N ARG A 167 -8.32 -28.08 -21.14
CA ARG A 167 -7.00 -27.43 -21.04
C ARG A 167 -6.91 -26.49 -19.86
N GLY A 168 -8.02 -25.84 -19.47
CA GLY A 168 -7.97 -24.76 -18.49
C GLY A 168 -7.49 -25.19 -17.10
N PHE A 169 -7.85 -26.39 -16.62
CA PHE A 169 -7.38 -26.87 -15.32
C PHE A 169 -5.85 -27.05 -15.28
N LYS A 170 -5.22 -27.43 -16.40
CA LYS A 170 -3.76 -27.55 -16.50
C LYS A 170 -3.10 -26.18 -16.36
N LEU A 171 -3.69 -25.14 -16.96
CA LEU A 171 -3.21 -23.77 -16.85
C LEU A 171 -3.42 -23.20 -15.44
N ALA A 172 -4.57 -23.47 -14.83
CA ALA A 172 -4.84 -23.07 -13.45
C ALA A 172 -3.88 -23.74 -12.46
N LEU A 173 -3.61 -25.04 -12.64
CA LEU A 173 -2.64 -25.77 -11.84
C LEU A 173 -1.23 -25.19 -12.00
N LEU A 174 -0.80 -24.86 -13.23
CA LEU A 174 0.48 -24.18 -13.45
C LEU A 174 0.54 -22.83 -12.72
N GLY A 175 -0.56 -22.07 -12.71
CA GLY A 175 -0.69 -20.82 -11.96
C GLY A 175 -0.56 -20.99 -10.45
N ILE A 176 -1.02 -22.11 -9.88
CA ILE A 176 -0.84 -22.44 -8.46
C ILE A 176 0.59 -22.91 -8.19
N ILE A 177 1.17 -23.74 -9.06
CA ILE A 177 2.53 -24.26 -8.89
C ILE A 177 3.56 -23.12 -8.90
N PHE A 178 3.39 -22.12 -9.77
CA PHE A 178 4.35 -21.02 -9.92
C PHE A 178 4.73 -20.34 -8.59
N PRO A 179 3.81 -19.79 -7.78
CA PRO A 179 4.15 -19.20 -6.48
C PRO A 179 4.66 -20.23 -5.47
N LEU A 180 4.21 -21.49 -5.54
CA LEU A 180 4.68 -22.55 -4.64
C LEU A 180 6.16 -22.91 -4.85
N ILE A 181 6.68 -22.75 -6.07
CA ILE A 181 8.12 -22.92 -6.35
C ILE A 181 8.93 -21.92 -5.51
N PHE A 182 8.53 -20.65 -5.50
CA PHE A 182 9.21 -19.63 -4.69
C PHE A 182 9.04 -19.92 -3.20
N LEU A 183 7.85 -20.35 -2.78
CA LEU A 183 7.58 -20.66 -1.37
C LEU A 183 8.38 -21.87 -0.86
N PHE A 184 8.62 -22.92 -1.65
CA PHE A 184 9.28 -24.12 -1.12
C PHE A 184 10.77 -24.22 -1.48
N LEU A 185 11.23 -23.49 -2.50
CA LEU A 185 12.63 -23.56 -2.95
C LEU A 185 13.43 -22.30 -2.67
N LEU A 186 12.78 -21.15 -2.43
CA LEU A 186 13.45 -19.84 -2.31
C LEU A 186 13.08 -19.06 -1.03
N SER A 187 12.17 -19.55 -0.19
CA SER A 187 11.87 -18.96 1.12
C SER A 187 12.79 -19.51 2.20
#